data_AF-A0A7C3AET8-F1
#
_entry.id   AF-A0A7C3AET8-F1
#
_cell.length_a   1.000
_cell.length_b   1.000
_cell.length_c   1.000
_cell.angle_alpha   90.00
_cell.angle_beta   90.00
_cell.angle_gamma   90.00
#
_symmetry.space_group_name_H-M   'P 1'
#
loop_
_entity.id
_entity.type
_entity.pdbx_description
1 polymer ?
#
loop_
_entity_poly.entity_id
_entity_poly.type
_entity_poly.pdbx_seq_one_letter_code
_entity_poly.pdbx_strand_id
1 'polypeptide(L)'
;MHDIGIVQAERKYGSAAGHLQEVEGPPVAGPILDKHVKDPSAVQHVLDIIAHHHNGCYDSKEFHILRDADMIVNIAEEMGHCGREKLGRVIDKSMVTAEGRRLAAQRYLNEP
;
A
#
# COMPACT_ATOMS: atom_id res chain seq x y z
N MET A 1 6.05 4.59 4.06
CA MET A 1 6.84 3.66 4.91
C MET A 1 6.32 2.23 4.82
N HIS A 2 5.20 1.95 4.14
CA HIS A 2 4.61 0.60 4.11
C HIS A 2 5.58 -0.46 3.60
N ASP A 3 6.33 -0.16 2.54
CA ASP A 3 7.35 -1.08 1.99
C ASP A 3 8.72 -1.04 2.70
N ILE A 4 8.86 -0.38 3.85
CA ILE A 4 10.17 -0.22 4.53
C ILE A 4 10.82 -1.56 4.91
N GLY A 5 10.01 -2.63 4.99
CA GLY A 5 10.45 -3.99 5.26
C GLY A 5 11.23 -4.65 4.11
N ILE A 6 11.15 -4.16 2.86
CA ILE A 6 11.80 -4.78 1.69
C ILE A 6 13.27 -5.09 1.93
N VAL A 7 14.03 -4.08 2.40
CA VAL A 7 15.49 -4.21 2.55
C VAL A 7 15.86 -5.29 3.57
N GLN A 8 15.13 -5.39 4.68
CA GLN A 8 15.40 -6.43 5.68
C GLN A 8 14.88 -7.80 5.23
N ALA A 9 13.76 -7.84 4.51
CA ALA A 9 13.24 -9.08 3.94
C ALA A 9 14.25 -9.70 2.94
N GLU A 10 14.77 -8.89 2.02
CA GLU A 10 15.81 -9.31 1.07
C GLU A 10 17.08 -9.76 1.79
N ARG A 11 17.55 -9.00 2.79
CA ARG A 11 18.77 -9.33 3.53
C ARG A 11 18.65 -10.64 4.32
N LYS A 12 17.52 -10.89 4.97
CA LYS A 12 17.33 -12.05 5.87
C LYS A 12 16.89 -13.31 5.13
N TYR A 13 16.07 -13.15 4.09
CA TYR A 13 15.38 -14.26 3.44
C TYR A 13 15.71 -14.39 1.94
N GLY A 14 16.46 -13.44 1.36
CA GLY A 14 16.74 -13.42 -0.07
C GLY A 14 15.50 -13.15 -0.93
N SER A 15 14.44 -12.56 -0.36
CA SER A 15 13.15 -12.34 -1.01
C SER A 15 12.48 -11.07 -0.50
N ALA A 16 11.83 -10.34 -1.41
CA ALA A 16 10.98 -9.19 -1.10
C ALA A 16 9.48 -9.55 -1.02
N ALA A 17 9.13 -10.81 -0.74
CA ALA A 17 7.72 -11.22 -0.67
C ALA A 17 6.94 -10.41 0.38
N GLY A 18 5.70 -10.02 0.05
CA GLY A 18 4.90 -9.11 0.87
C GLY A 18 4.76 -9.51 2.35
N HIS A 19 4.47 -10.78 2.64
CA HIS A 19 4.38 -11.28 4.02
C HIS A 19 5.69 -11.14 4.81
N LEU A 20 6.86 -11.13 4.14
CA LEU A 20 8.15 -10.88 4.79
C LEU A 20 8.34 -9.39 5.06
N GLN A 21 7.90 -8.53 4.13
CA GLN A 21 7.92 -7.08 4.35
C GLN A 21 7.04 -6.69 5.53
N GLU A 22 5.86 -7.32 5.68
CA GLU A 22 4.94 -7.11 6.79
C GLU A 22 5.54 -7.51 8.15
N VAL A 23 6.33 -8.58 8.19
CA VAL A 23 7.05 -9.01 9.40
C VAL A 23 8.21 -8.06 9.73
N GLU A 24 8.94 -7.62 8.71
CA GLU A 24 10.19 -6.86 8.88
C GLU A 24 9.99 -5.34 8.93
N GLY A 25 8.86 -4.84 8.43
CA GLY A 25 8.53 -3.42 8.37
C GLY A 25 8.39 -2.77 9.75
N PRO A 26 7.54 -3.28 10.66
CA PRO A 26 7.33 -2.67 11.97
C PRO A 26 8.61 -2.56 12.83
N PRO A 27 9.49 -3.59 12.90
CA PRO A 27 10.77 -3.47 13.60
C PRO A 27 11.69 -2.36 13.08
N VAL A 28 11.63 -2.04 11.78
CA VAL A 28 12.41 -0.95 11.18
C VAL A 28 11.73 0.40 11.38
N ALA A 29 10.40 0.46 11.22
CA ALA A 29 9.62 1.68 11.31
C ALA A 29 9.49 2.21 12.74
N GLY A 30 9.29 1.33 13.73
CA GLY A 30 9.02 1.71 15.13
C GLY A 30 10.06 2.67 15.70
N PRO A 31 11.37 2.34 15.68
CA PRO A 31 12.41 3.23 16.20
C PRO A 31 12.54 4.57 15.47
N ILE A 32 12.07 4.68 14.22
CA ILE A 32 12.03 5.93 13.46
C ILE A 32 10.83 6.76 13.93
N LEU A 33 9.66 6.13 14.02
CA LEU A 33 8.42 6.77 14.45
C LEU A 33 8.53 7.29 15.89
N ASP A 34 9.08 6.51 16.81
CA ASP A 34 9.26 6.89 18.22
C ASP A 34 10.13 8.15 18.40
N LYS A 35 11.03 8.44 17.46
CA LYS A 35 11.89 9.63 17.49
C LYS A 35 11.18 10.90 17.03
N HIS A 36 10.15 10.77 16.19
CA HIS A 36 9.59 11.90 15.44
C HIS A 36 8.10 12.14 15.71
N VAL A 37 7.36 11.11 16.14
CA VAL A 37 5.93 11.17 16.40
C VAL A 37 5.72 11.12 17.91
N LYS A 38 5.06 12.15 18.46
CA LYS A 38 4.84 12.27 19.91
C LYS A 38 3.64 11.48 20.41
N ASP A 39 2.70 11.17 19.52
CA ASP A 39 1.46 10.47 19.85
C ASP A 39 1.66 8.95 19.67
N PRO A 40 1.67 8.16 20.76
CA PRO A 40 1.87 6.72 20.68
C PRO A 40 0.75 6.00 19.92
N SER A 41 -0.47 6.53 19.95
CA SER A 41 -1.60 5.93 19.23
C SER A 41 -1.43 6.05 17.73
N ALA A 42 -0.92 7.20 17.26
CA ALA A 42 -0.56 7.40 15.86
C ALA A 42 0.60 6.51 15.43
N VAL A 43 1.61 6.31 16.29
CA VAL A 43 2.71 5.37 16.01
C VAL A 43 2.15 3.96 15.82
N GLN A 44 1.34 3.47 16.76
CA GLN A 44 0.78 2.13 16.67
C GLN A 44 -0.09 1.97 15.43
N HIS A 45 -0.93 2.96 15.11
CA HIS A 45 -1.76 2.96 13.90
C HIS A 45 -0.93 2.80 12.61
N VAL A 46 0.20 3.52 12.52
CA VAL A 46 1.10 3.41 11.37
C VAL A 46 1.79 2.04 11.34
N LEU A 47 2.22 1.51 12.49
CA LEU A 47 2.82 0.17 12.56
C LEU A 47 1.84 -0.93 12.14
N ASP A 48 0.57 -0.83 12.55
CA ASP A 48 -0.48 -1.76 12.14
C ASP A 48 -0.72 -1.70 10.63
N ILE A 49 -0.74 -0.49 10.04
CA ILE A 49 -0.83 -0.34 8.57
C ILE A 49 0.36 -1.03 7.88
N ILE A 50 1.58 -0.82 8.37
CA ILE A 50 2.80 -1.44 7.81
C ILE A 50 2.75 -2.97 7.96
N ALA A 51 2.24 -3.51 9.07
CA ALA A 51 2.18 -4.95 9.32
C ALA A 51 1.12 -5.69 8.47
N HIS A 52 0.22 -4.99 7.78
CA HIS A 52 -0.94 -5.60 7.12
C HIS A 52 -1.18 -5.12 5.69
N HIS A 53 -0.28 -4.35 5.09
CA HIS A 53 -0.50 -3.71 3.79
C HIS A 53 -0.63 -4.68 2.59
N HIS A 54 -0.07 -5.89 2.66
CA HIS A 54 -0.25 -6.94 1.65
C HIS A 54 -1.42 -7.89 1.95
N ASN A 55 -1.59 -8.28 3.21
CA ASN A 55 -2.61 -9.24 3.63
C ASN A 55 -4.02 -8.62 3.72
N GLY A 56 -4.12 -7.29 3.87
CA GLY A 56 -5.40 -6.60 3.84
C GLY A 56 -6.25 -6.77 5.10
N CYS A 57 -5.69 -7.29 6.20
CA CYS A 57 -6.46 -7.62 7.41
C CYS A 57 -6.70 -6.44 8.36
N TYR A 58 -6.22 -5.24 8.03
CA TYR A 58 -6.45 -4.04 8.83
C TYR A 58 -7.57 -3.18 8.23
N ASP A 59 -8.61 -2.87 9.01
CA ASP A 59 -9.74 -2.08 8.54
C ASP A 59 -9.69 -0.68 9.16
N SER A 60 -9.12 0.27 8.42
CA SER A 60 -9.12 1.68 8.78
C SER A 60 -9.23 2.57 7.55
N LYS A 61 -9.69 3.80 7.75
CA LYS A 61 -9.81 4.78 6.66
C LYS A 61 -8.45 5.07 6.03
N GLU A 62 -7.42 5.29 6.85
CA GLU A 62 -6.07 5.59 6.41
C GLU A 62 -5.46 4.40 5.64
N PHE A 63 -5.76 3.17 6.08
CA PHE A 63 -5.34 1.96 5.39
C PHE A 63 -5.97 1.84 4.00
N HIS A 64 -7.27 2.05 3.87
CA HIS A 64 -7.95 2.02 2.58
C HIS A 64 -7.43 3.09 1.62
N ILE A 65 -7.17 4.30 2.13
CA ILE A 65 -6.56 5.38 1.34
C ILE A 65 -5.16 4.99 0.86
N LEU A 66 -4.34 4.43 1.76
CA LEU A 66 -2.99 4.00 1.40
C LEU A 66 -3.01 2.90 0.34
N ARG A 67 -3.89 1.90 0.48
CA ARG A 67 -4.04 0.80 -0.49
C ARG A 67 -4.43 1.31 -1.88
N ASP A 68 -5.37 2.25 -1.95
CA ASP A 68 -5.74 2.86 -3.22
C ASP A 68 -4.57 3.63 -3.82
N ALA A 69 -3.84 4.41 -3.02
CA ALA A 69 -2.70 5.19 -3.50
C ALA A 69 -1.57 4.29 -4.05
N ASP A 70 -1.25 3.21 -3.35
CA ASP A 70 -0.26 2.21 -3.77
C ASP A 70 -0.68 1.51 -5.07
N MET A 71 -1.92 1.02 -5.12
CA MET A 71 -2.45 0.38 -6.32
C MET A 71 -2.51 1.33 -7.52
N ILE A 72 -2.86 2.60 -7.32
CA ILE A 72 -2.89 3.60 -8.40
C ILE A 72 -1.51 3.69 -9.08
N VAL A 73 -0.40 3.73 -8.35
CA VAL A 73 0.93 3.80 -8.98
C VAL A 73 1.32 2.46 -9.61
N ASN A 74 1.01 1.35 -8.97
CA ASN A 74 1.36 0.00 -9.44
C ASN A 74 0.61 -0.40 -10.71
N ILE A 75 -0.63 0.08 -10.91
CA ILE A 75 -1.39 -0.13 -12.16
C ILE A 75 -0.62 0.39 -13.38
N ALA A 76 0.08 1.54 -13.28
CA ALA A 76 0.84 2.07 -14.40
C ALA A 76 2.00 1.15 -14.77
N GLU A 77 2.72 0.65 -13.77
CA GLU A 77 3.92 -0.16 -13.95
C GLU A 77 3.60 -1.57 -14.45
N GLU A 78 2.61 -2.21 -13.84
CA GLU A 78 2.28 -3.61 -14.14
C GLU A 78 1.31 -3.76 -15.32
N MET A 79 0.42 -2.77 -15.51
CA MET A 79 -0.75 -2.92 -16.37
C MET A 79 -0.92 -1.78 -17.37
N GLY A 80 -0.03 -0.79 -17.41
CA GLY A 80 -0.14 0.38 -18.29
C GLY A 80 -0.17 0.06 -19.79
N HIS A 81 0.29 -1.13 -20.18
CA HIS A 81 0.23 -1.62 -21.56
C HIS A 81 -1.09 -2.37 -21.88
N CYS A 82 -1.99 -2.53 -20.92
CA CYS A 82 -3.26 -3.21 -21.12
C CYS A 82 -4.29 -2.28 -21.80
N GLY A 83 -5.18 -2.87 -22.61
CA GLY A 83 -6.29 -2.11 -23.20
C GLY A 83 -7.27 -1.56 -22.15
N ARG A 84 -7.95 -0.46 -22.50
CA ARG A 84 -8.89 0.28 -21.65
C ARG A 84 -9.86 -0.62 -20.86
N GLU A 85 -10.47 -1.60 -21.53
CA GLU A 85 -11.46 -2.48 -20.91
C GLU A 85 -10.88 -3.34 -19.78
N LYS A 86 -9.64 -3.83 -19.95
CA LYS A 86 -8.94 -4.60 -18.93
C LYS A 86 -8.53 -3.71 -17.77
N LEU A 87 -8.07 -2.49 -18.05
CA LEU A 87 -7.77 -1.50 -17.02
C LEU A 87 -9.01 -1.13 -16.19
N GLY A 88 -10.17 -0.91 -16.84
CA GLY A 88 -11.42 -0.65 -16.15
C GLY A 88 -11.80 -1.74 -15.16
N ARG A 89 -11.74 -3.01 -15.57
CA ARG A 89 -11.98 -4.15 -14.65
C ARG A 89 -11.01 -4.22 -13.48
N VAL A 90 -9.73 -3.90 -13.72
CA VAL A 90 -8.72 -3.88 -12.66
C VAL A 90 -9.01 -2.78 -11.65
N ILE A 91 -9.27 -1.55 -12.12
CA ILE A 91 -9.66 -0.42 -11.28
C ILE A 91 -10.91 -0.78 -10.46
N ASP A 92 -11.91 -1.39 -11.11
CA ASP A 92 -13.16 -1.73 -10.43
C ASP A 92 -12.99 -2.76 -9.31
N LYS A 93 -12.08 -3.72 -9.52
CA LYS A 93 -11.82 -4.79 -8.56
C LYS A 93 -10.87 -4.36 -7.43
N SER A 94 -9.89 -3.51 -7.73
CA SER A 94 -8.75 -3.24 -6.84
C SER A 94 -8.94 -2.03 -5.94
N MET A 95 -9.72 -1.04 -6.38
CA MET A 95 -9.96 0.19 -5.61
C MET A 95 -10.97 -0.08 -4.48
N VAL A 96 -10.63 0.39 -3.29
CA VAL A 96 -11.41 0.24 -2.06
C VAL A 96 -12.31 1.45 -1.85
N THR A 97 -11.78 2.66 -2.00
CA THR A 97 -12.56 3.90 -1.79
C THR A 97 -13.18 4.41 -3.10
N ALA A 98 -14.28 5.14 -2.97
CA ALA A 98 -14.92 5.80 -4.11
C ALA A 98 -13.97 6.83 -4.77
N GLU A 99 -13.21 7.56 -3.96
CA GLU A 99 -12.30 8.60 -4.45
C GLU A 99 -11.05 7.99 -5.11
N GLY A 100 -10.48 6.92 -4.56
CA GLY A 100 -9.40 6.17 -5.20
C GLY A 100 -9.82 5.65 -6.58
N ARG A 101 -11.03 5.08 -6.67
CA ARG A 101 -11.62 4.65 -7.95
C ARG A 101 -11.76 5.79 -8.95
N ARG A 102 -12.28 6.94 -8.52
CA ARG A 102 -12.43 8.13 -9.35
C ARG A 102 -11.06 8.60 -9.87
N LEU A 103 -10.06 8.71 -9.00
CA LEU A 103 -8.71 9.13 -9.36
C LEU A 103 -8.02 8.15 -10.32
N ALA A 104 -8.19 6.85 -10.11
CA ALA A 104 -7.66 5.82 -11.00
C ALA A 104 -8.31 5.89 -12.39
N ALA A 105 -9.65 6.03 -12.46
CA ALA A 105 -10.38 6.17 -13.71
C ALA A 105 -9.99 7.45 -14.46
N GLN A 106 -9.85 8.58 -13.74
CA GLN A 106 -9.37 9.82 -14.32
C GLN A 106 -7.96 9.65 -14.92
N ARG A 107 -7.06 8.99 -14.20
CA ARG A 107 -5.66 8.83 -14.58
C ARG A 107 -5.45 7.87 -15.76
N TYR A 108 -6.18 6.75 -15.79
CA TYR A 108 -5.91 5.65 -16.73
C TYR A 108 -6.97 5.46 -17.80
N LEU A 109 -8.19 5.98 -17.58
CA LEU A 109 -9.32 5.86 -18.50
C LEU A 109 -9.75 7.22 -19.06
N ASN A 110 -9.12 8.34 -18.71
CA ASN A 110 -9.55 9.68 -19.12
C ASN A 110 -11.03 9.96 -18.82
N GLU A 111 -11.55 9.41 -17.72
CA GLU A 111 -12.90 9.66 -17.25
C GLU A 111 -12.94 10.96 -16.44
N PRO A 112 -14.05 11.72 -16.47
CA PRO A 112 -14.17 13.00 -15.76
C PRO A 112 -14.09 12.85 -14.23
#